data_AF-A0AAW2DAW8-F1
#
_entry.id   AF-A0AAW2DAW8-F1
#
_cell.length_a   1.000
_cell.length_b   1.000
_cell.length_c   1.000
_cell.angle_alpha   90.00
_cell.angle_beta   90.00
_cell.angle_gamma   90.00
#
_symmetry.space_group_name_H-M   'P 1'
#
loop_
_entity.id
_entity.type
_entity.pdbx_description
1 polymer ?
#
loop_
_entity_poly.entity_id
_entity_poly.type
_entity_poly.pdbx_seq_one_letter_code
_entity_poly.pdbx_strand_id
1 'polypeptide(L)'
;MEQCKSWDHFVYAVMAKHFLQINLHGIKIGNAVINDETDEKGMYDYLATHVIISDEANNKIQKYCDFSPNATKSSRQCNEGYNLVSISSDPIDIYNIYGPLCHNTNLTVHPKKASVGGYAQKYKGDLTFATVRGAGHQVPSYQPLRALSLISHFLSGKPLPYSSSY
;
A
#
# COMPACT_ATOMS: atom_id res chain seq x y z
N MET A 1 -25.05 -7.61 1.80
CA MET A 1 -24.09 -8.69 1.48
C MET A 1 -22.76 -8.22 1.98
N GLU A 2 -22.39 -8.68 3.18
CA GLU A 2 -21.19 -8.24 3.90
C GLU A 2 -19.97 -8.49 3.03
N GLN A 3 -19.25 -7.43 2.68
CA GLN A 3 -17.94 -7.56 2.05
C GLN A 3 -16.94 -7.62 3.19
N CYS A 4 -16.06 -8.62 3.18
CA CYS A 4 -14.86 -8.50 3.97
C CYS A 4 -13.96 -7.51 3.23
N LYS A 5 -14.10 -6.25 3.62
CA LYS A 5 -13.21 -5.20 3.16
C LYS A 5 -11.91 -5.40 3.92
N SER A 6 -11.02 -6.23 3.38
CA SER A 6 -9.59 -5.91 3.49
C SER A 6 -9.51 -4.45 3.06
N TRP A 7 -9.16 -3.59 4.01
CA TRP A 7 -9.31 -2.15 3.87
C TRP A 7 -8.68 -1.75 2.56
N ASP A 8 -9.48 -1.08 1.75
CA ASP A 8 -9.16 -0.73 0.38
C ASP A 8 -7.69 -0.33 0.25
N HIS A 9 -6.93 -1.15 -0.48
CA HIS A 9 -5.57 -0.82 -0.89
C HIS A 9 -5.62 0.39 -1.85
N PHE A 10 -5.80 1.59 -1.30
CA PHE A 10 -5.80 2.85 -2.00
C PHE A 10 -4.41 3.45 -1.88
N VAL A 11 -3.56 3.18 -2.86
CA VAL A 11 -2.48 4.13 -3.10
C VAL A 11 -3.09 5.37 -3.75
N TYR A 12 -2.74 6.50 -3.14
CA TYR A 12 -3.25 7.83 -3.46
C TYR A 12 -2.39 8.46 -4.53
N ALA A 13 -3.00 8.97 -5.60
CA ALA A 13 -2.32 9.86 -6.53
C ALA A 13 -2.87 11.27 -6.35
N VAL A 14 -2.02 12.21 -5.98
CA VAL A 14 -2.36 13.63 -5.93
C VAL A 14 -1.81 14.32 -7.18
N MET A 15 -2.70 14.91 -7.94
CA MET A 15 -2.46 15.44 -9.27
C MET A 15 -2.87 16.92 -9.33
N ALA A 16 -1.90 17.82 -9.53
CA ALA A 16 -2.15 19.25 -9.70
C ALA A 16 -2.40 19.61 -11.17
N LYS A 17 -3.56 20.21 -11.49
CA LYS A 17 -3.93 20.52 -12.87
C LYS A 17 -3.64 22.00 -13.19
N HIS A 18 -2.76 22.29 -14.15
CA HIS A 18 -2.99 23.44 -15.03
C HIS A 18 -2.23 23.27 -16.36
N PHE A 19 -2.89 23.64 -17.45
CA PHE A 19 -2.53 23.35 -18.84
C PHE A 19 -1.06 23.69 -19.16
N LEU A 20 -0.30 22.68 -19.59
CA LEU A 20 1.00 22.75 -20.30
C LEU A 20 2.02 23.77 -19.76
N GLN A 21 2.36 23.65 -18.49
CA GLN A 21 3.67 23.94 -17.88
C GLN A 21 3.55 23.39 -16.46
N ILE A 22 4.20 22.28 -16.12
CA ILE A 22 4.01 21.62 -14.82
C ILE A 22 4.54 22.54 -13.72
N ASN A 23 3.67 23.36 -13.12
CA ASN A 23 3.94 24.10 -11.90
C ASN A 23 3.64 23.19 -10.70
N LEU A 24 4.57 22.27 -10.41
CA LEU A 24 4.45 21.28 -9.34
C LEU A 24 4.51 21.98 -7.98
N HIS A 25 3.39 22.05 -7.27
CA HIS A 25 3.34 22.64 -5.93
C HIS A 25 3.71 21.65 -4.82
N GLY A 26 3.59 20.34 -5.08
CA GLY A 26 3.96 19.31 -4.11
C GLY A 26 3.48 17.91 -4.48
N ILE A 27 4.02 16.92 -3.78
CA ILE A 27 3.68 15.51 -3.90
C ILE A 27 3.32 15.01 -2.49
N LYS A 28 2.19 14.32 -2.35
CA LYS A 28 1.81 13.63 -1.11
C LYS A 28 1.78 12.13 -1.37
N ILE A 29 2.53 11.39 -0.57
CA ILE A 29 2.63 9.93 -0.63
C ILE A 29 2.16 9.40 0.73
N GLY A 30 1.32 8.37 0.74
CA GLY A 30 0.83 7.75 1.98
C GLY A 30 1.24 6.29 2.04
N ASN A 31 1.81 5.87 3.19
CA ASN A 31 2.21 4.49 3.48
C ASN A 31 3.01 3.83 2.34
N ALA A 32 4.00 4.55 1.80
CA ALA A 32 4.86 4.01 0.75
C ALA A 32 6.20 3.56 1.31
N VAL A 33 6.80 2.61 0.59
CA VAL A 33 8.23 2.32 0.69
C VAL A 33 8.99 3.50 0.08
N ILE A 34 9.92 4.06 0.85
CA ILE A 34 10.78 5.19 0.53
C ILE A 34 12.25 4.74 0.49
N ASN A 35 12.67 3.89 1.42
CA ASN A 35 14.02 3.38 1.55
C ASN A 35 13.99 2.01 2.22
N ASP A 36 14.31 0.96 1.45
CA ASP A 36 14.20 -0.44 1.87
C ASP A 36 14.85 -0.71 3.24
N GLU A 37 16.07 -0.20 3.48
CA GLU A 37 16.79 -0.42 4.75
C GLU A 37 16.02 0.13 5.96
N THR A 38 15.58 1.38 5.89
CA THR A 38 14.88 2.03 7.01
C THR A 38 13.43 1.57 7.14
N ASP A 39 12.77 1.27 6.02
CA ASP A 39 11.40 0.76 6.01
C ASP A 39 11.32 -0.66 6.57
N GLU A 40 12.25 -1.55 6.19
CA GLU A 40 12.31 -2.91 6.73
C GLU A 40 12.62 -2.90 8.22
N LYS A 41 13.62 -2.12 8.65
CA LYS A 41 13.93 -1.99 10.08
C LYS A 41 12.76 -1.41 10.87
N GLY A 42 12.13 -0.36 10.35
CA GLY A 42 10.96 0.28 10.95
C GLY A 42 9.76 -0.66 11.07
N MET A 43 9.59 -1.59 10.12
CA MET A 43 8.57 -2.62 10.19
C MET A 43 8.76 -3.53 11.41
N TYR A 44 9.97 -4.04 11.66
CA TYR A 44 10.23 -4.90 12.83
C TYR A 44 10.09 -4.15 14.16
N ASP A 45 10.52 -2.88 14.22
CA ASP A 45 10.29 -2.02 15.38
C ASP A 45 8.78 -1.78 15.62
N TYR A 46 8.01 -1.56 14.55
CA TYR A 46 6.55 -1.43 14.63
C TYR A 46 5.91 -2.72 15.18
N LEU A 47 6.26 -3.88 14.63
CA LEU A 47 5.73 -5.17 15.10
C LEU A 47 6.07 -5.43 16.57
N ALA A 48 7.28 -5.10 17.02
CA ALA A 48 7.69 -5.27 18.41
C ALA A 48 6.91 -4.35 19.35
N THR A 49 6.81 -3.06 19.00
CA THR A 49 6.10 -2.06 19.82
C THR A 49 4.58 -2.27 19.87
N HIS A 50 4.03 -3.02 18.92
CA HIS A 50 2.62 -3.42 18.89
C HIS A 50 2.36 -4.82 19.45
N VAL A 51 3.36 -5.43 20.10
CA VAL A 51 3.26 -6.75 20.75
C VAL A 51 2.84 -7.85 19.76
N ILE A 52 3.25 -7.73 18.50
CA ILE A 52 2.97 -8.73 17.48
C ILE A 52 4.06 -9.80 17.49
N ILE A 53 5.33 -9.40 17.66
CA ILE A 53 6.47 -10.32 17.71
C ILE A 53 7.06 -10.37 19.12
N SER A 54 7.70 -11.49 19.46
CA SER A 54 8.35 -11.66 20.77
C SER A 54 9.64 -10.85 20.87
N ASP A 55 10.07 -10.56 22.11
CA ASP A 55 11.37 -9.94 22.38
C ASP A 55 12.52 -10.79 21.81
N GLU A 56 12.39 -12.12 21.81
CA GLU A 56 13.38 -13.01 21.18
C GLU A 56 13.48 -12.74 19.67
N ALA A 57 12.33 -12.69 18.98
CA ALA A 57 12.29 -12.44 17.55
C ALA A 57 12.92 -11.07 17.23
N ASN A 58 12.49 -10.01 17.93
CA ASN A 58 13.02 -8.66 17.72
C ASN A 58 14.54 -8.61 17.99
N ASN A 59 15.01 -9.20 19.09
CA ASN A 59 16.44 -9.24 19.41
C ASN A 59 17.25 -9.98 18.34
N LYS A 60 16.73 -11.09 17.80
CA LYS A 60 17.42 -11.81 16.71
C LYS A 60 17.52 -10.95 15.46
N ILE A 61 16.43 -10.28 15.08
CA ILE A 61 16.39 -9.40 13.92
C ILE A 61 17.38 -8.24 14.07
N GLN A 62 17.25 -7.44 15.13
CA GLN A 62 18.05 -6.23 15.32
C GLN A 62 19.54 -6.51 15.47
N LYS A 63 19.92 -7.70 15.97
CA LYS A 63 21.32 -8.04 16.24
C LYS A 63 22.02 -8.76 15.09
N TYR A 64 21.28 -9.55 14.31
CA TYR A 64 21.89 -10.49 13.37
C TYR A 64 21.50 -10.28 11.91
N CYS A 65 20.49 -9.44 11.63
CA CYS A 65 20.10 -9.08 10.27
C CYS A 65 20.80 -7.80 9.81
N ASP A 66 21.24 -7.81 8.55
CA ASP A 66 21.79 -6.66 7.85
C ASP A 66 20.79 -6.22 6.78
N PHE A 67 20.25 -5.02 6.95
CA PHE A 67 19.25 -4.41 6.05
C PHE A 67 19.88 -3.55 4.96
N SER A 68 21.21 -3.46 4.92
CA SER A 68 21.91 -2.68 3.92
C SER A 68 21.65 -3.27 2.52
N PRO A 69 21.58 -2.44 1.46
CA PRO A 69 21.29 -2.90 0.10
C PRO A 69 22.33 -3.88 -0.48
N ASN A 70 23.52 -3.95 0.13
CA ASN A 70 24.61 -4.85 -0.26
C ASN A 70 24.73 -6.09 0.64
N ALA A 71 23.73 -6.37 1.48
CA ALA A 71 23.70 -7.55 2.33
C ALA A 71 23.71 -8.81 1.46
N THR A 72 24.81 -9.57 1.49
CA THR A 72 25.00 -10.75 0.62
C THR A 72 24.74 -12.07 1.34
N LYS A 73 24.64 -12.06 2.68
CA LYS A 73 24.42 -13.26 3.49
C LYS A 73 23.56 -12.95 4.71
N SER A 74 22.43 -13.64 4.81
CA SER A 74 21.66 -13.71 6.06
C SER A 74 22.26 -14.77 6.98
N SER A 75 22.58 -14.38 8.23
CA SER A 75 23.06 -15.31 9.24
C SER A 75 21.96 -16.31 9.62
N ARG A 76 22.35 -17.48 10.16
CA ARG A 76 21.36 -18.47 10.66
C ARG A 76 20.42 -17.84 11.70
N GLN A 77 20.97 -17.02 12.58
CA GLN A 77 20.21 -16.33 13.63
C GLN A 77 19.22 -15.31 13.06
N CYS A 78 19.59 -14.59 11.99
CA CYS A 78 18.67 -13.72 11.28
C CYS A 78 17.51 -14.51 10.66
N ASN A 79 17.82 -15.64 9.99
CA ASN A 79 16.77 -16.51 9.43
C ASN A 79 15.85 -17.10 10.51
N GLU A 80 16.40 -17.46 11.67
CA GLU A 80 15.58 -17.87 12.83
C GLU A 80 14.68 -16.72 13.31
N GLY A 81 15.20 -15.48 13.33
CA GLY A 81 14.41 -14.28 13.62
C GLY A 81 13.24 -14.13 12.65
N TYR A 82 13.50 -14.22 11.33
CA TYR A 82 12.44 -14.12 10.31
C TYR A 82 11.37 -15.21 10.46
N ASN A 83 11.77 -16.45 10.75
CA ASN A 83 10.82 -17.53 10.97
C ASN A 83 9.90 -17.26 12.17
N LEU A 84 10.44 -16.72 13.27
CA LEU A 84 9.64 -16.35 14.45
C LEU A 84 8.67 -15.20 14.13
N VAL A 85 9.12 -14.21 13.36
CA VAL A 85 8.25 -13.10 12.92
C VAL A 85 7.12 -13.63 12.05
N SER A 86 7.42 -14.45 11.03
CA SER A 86 6.42 -15.02 10.13
C SER A 86 5.32 -15.74 10.90
N ILE A 87 5.68 -16.66 11.81
CA ILE A 87 4.70 -17.40 12.61
C ILE A 87 3.79 -16.46 13.43
N SER A 88 4.33 -15.34 13.91
CA SER A 88 3.58 -14.39 14.73
C SER A 88 2.70 -13.45 13.89
N SER A 89 3.12 -13.13 12.66
CA SER A 89 2.41 -12.23 11.75
C SER A 89 1.40 -12.92 10.82
N ASP A 90 1.58 -14.20 10.52
CA ASP A 90 0.72 -14.99 9.63
C ASP A 90 -0.79 -14.89 9.96
N PRO A 91 -1.24 -14.88 11.23
CA PRO A 91 -2.66 -14.76 11.57
C PRO A 91 -3.14 -13.29 11.67
N ILE A 92 -2.42 -12.31 11.14
CA ILE A 92 -2.76 -10.88 11.23
C ILE A 92 -2.75 -10.26 9.83
N ASP A 93 -3.68 -9.33 9.58
CA ASP A 93 -3.62 -8.48 8.39
C ASP A 93 -2.55 -7.39 8.61
N ILE A 94 -1.39 -7.54 7.98
CA ILE A 94 -0.29 -6.57 8.08
C ILE A 94 -0.66 -5.17 7.55
N TYR A 95 -1.74 -5.04 6.77
CA TYR A 95 -2.24 -3.76 6.29
C TYR A 95 -3.19 -3.09 7.30
N ASN A 96 -3.77 -3.86 8.23
CA ASN A 96 -4.59 -3.35 9.32
C ASN A 96 -4.61 -4.34 10.50
N ILE A 97 -3.69 -4.16 11.44
CA ILE A 97 -3.50 -5.07 12.59
C ILE A 97 -4.69 -5.13 13.57
N TYR A 98 -5.63 -4.18 13.48
CA TYR A 98 -6.88 -4.18 14.26
C TYR A 98 -8.09 -4.60 13.41
N GLY A 99 -7.87 -4.91 12.13
CA GLY A 99 -8.89 -5.31 11.17
C GLY A 99 -9.30 -6.78 11.34
N PRO A 100 -10.58 -7.12 11.13
CA PRO A 100 -11.01 -8.51 11.15
C PRO A 100 -10.47 -9.26 9.92
N LEU A 101 -10.01 -10.50 10.12
CA LEU A 101 -9.60 -11.37 9.04
C LEU A 101 -10.78 -11.96 8.26
N CYS A 102 -10.58 -12.09 6.96
CA CYS A 102 -11.57 -12.62 6.02
C CYS A 102 -11.46 -14.14 5.90
N HIS A 103 -12.13 -14.89 6.78
CA HIS A 103 -12.13 -16.35 6.72
C HIS A 103 -13.22 -16.95 5.81
N ASN A 104 -14.14 -16.14 5.31
CA ASN A 104 -15.25 -16.62 4.51
C ASN A 104 -14.88 -16.68 3.01
N THR A 105 -14.70 -17.89 2.51
CA THR A 105 -14.40 -18.19 1.09
C THR A 105 -15.52 -17.78 0.12
N ASN A 106 -16.74 -17.54 0.61
CA ASN A 106 -17.86 -17.07 -0.20
C ASN A 106 -17.82 -15.55 -0.45
N LEU A 107 -16.92 -14.82 0.22
CA LEU A 107 -16.71 -13.40 0.01
C LEU A 107 -15.71 -13.22 -1.13
N THR A 108 -16.17 -12.66 -2.24
CA THR A 108 -15.31 -12.41 -3.41
C THR A 108 -14.47 -11.15 -3.19
N VAL A 109 -13.16 -11.25 -3.48
CA VAL A 109 -12.22 -10.11 -3.51
C VAL A 109 -12.73 -9.00 -4.45
N HIS A 110 -13.46 -9.40 -5.50
CA HIS A 110 -14.09 -8.49 -6.44
C HIS A 110 -15.61 -8.41 -6.25
N PRO A 111 -16.21 -7.20 -6.28
CA PRO A 111 -17.65 -7.04 -6.25
C PRO A 111 -18.32 -7.75 -7.43
N LYS A 112 -19.37 -8.55 -7.16
CA LYS A 112 -20.20 -9.19 -8.21
C LYS A 112 -21.01 -8.18 -9.07
N LYS A 113 -21.04 -6.90 -8.68
CA LYS A 113 -21.69 -5.80 -9.40
C LYS A 113 -20.65 -4.76 -9.80
N ALA A 114 -20.87 -4.07 -10.93
CA ALA A 114 -20.05 -2.94 -11.35
C ALA A 114 -19.87 -1.96 -10.18
N SER A 115 -18.64 -1.81 -9.73
CA SER A 115 -18.27 -0.92 -8.63
C SER A 115 -17.52 0.27 -9.18
N VAL A 116 -17.72 1.45 -8.59
CA VAL A 116 -16.93 2.65 -8.89
C VAL A 116 -15.44 2.34 -8.88
N GLY A 117 -14.72 2.80 -9.90
CA GLY A 117 -13.31 2.48 -10.14
C GLY A 117 -12.31 3.11 -9.15
N GLY A 118 -12.84 3.92 -8.22
CA GLY A 118 -12.10 4.78 -7.31
C GLY A 118 -12.91 6.04 -7.00
N TYR A 119 -12.27 7.03 -6.42
CA TYR A 119 -12.82 8.33 -6.06
C TYR A 119 -11.83 9.44 -6.40
N ALA A 120 -12.35 10.59 -6.83
CA ALA A 120 -11.55 11.79 -7.06
C ALA A 120 -12.15 12.98 -6.28
N GLN A 121 -11.31 13.71 -5.54
CA GLN A 121 -11.66 14.94 -4.84
C GLN A 121 -10.77 16.08 -5.34
N LYS A 122 -11.39 17.19 -5.74
CA LYS A 122 -10.68 18.43 -6.02
C LYS A 122 -10.62 19.28 -4.75
N TYR A 123 -9.43 19.77 -4.41
CA TYR A 123 -9.18 20.71 -3.33
C TYR A 123 -8.85 22.11 -3.89
N LYS A 124 -8.83 23.11 -3.01
CA LYS A 124 -8.40 24.47 -3.35
C LYS A 124 -6.96 24.46 -3.89
N GLY A 125 -6.67 25.29 -4.89
CA GLY A 125 -5.36 25.33 -5.55
C GLY A 125 -5.14 24.25 -6.61
N ASP A 126 -6.23 23.80 -7.27
CA ASP A 126 -6.22 22.82 -8.37
C ASP A 126 -5.56 21.46 -8.08
N LEU A 127 -5.51 21.11 -6.80
CA LEU A 127 -5.05 19.83 -6.31
C LEU A 127 -6.17 18.79 -6.43
N THR A 128 -5.94 17.70 -7.17
CA THR A 128 -6.89 16.59 -7.29
C THR A 128 -6.32 15.35 -6.63
N PHE A 129 -7.00 14.84 -5.61
CA PHE A 129 -6.73 13.54 -5.02
C PHE A 129 -7.53 12.49 -5.77
N ALA A 130 -6.88 11.43 -6.26
CA ALA A 130 -7.52 10.32 -6.93
C ALA A 130 -7.08 8.98 -6.31
N THR A 131 -8.04 8.06 -6.18
CA THR A 131 -7.81 6.68 -5.74
C THR A 131 -8.09 5.72 -6.87
N VAL A 132 -7.34 4.62 -6.91
CA VAL A 132 -7.60 3.50 -7.81
C VAL A 132 -8.06 2.32 -6.97
N ARG A 133 -9.31 1.90 -7.14
CA ARG A 133 -9.86 0.78 -6.38
C ARG A 133 -9.17 -0.53 -6.77
N GLY A 134 -8.77 -1.32 -5.78
CA GLY A 134 -8.15 -2.63 -5.97
C GLY A 134 -6.69 -2.57 -6.42
N ALA A 135 -6.00 -1.45 -6.13
CA ALA A 135 -4.67 -1.14 -6.64
C ALA A 135 -3.51 -1.60 -5.76
N GLY A 136 -3.76 -2.16 -4.58
CA GLY A 136 -2.68 -2.66 -3.76
C GLY A 136 -1.76 -1.56 -3.23
N HIS A 137 -0.63 -2.01 -2.69
CA HIS A 137 0.52 -1.17 -2.34
C HIS A 137 1.25 -0.63 -3.59
N GLN A 138 1.00 -1.19 -4.79
CA GLN A 138 1.69 -0.84 -6.03
C GLN A 138 0.69 -0.63 -7.20
N VAL A 139 0.09 0.57 -7.31
CA VAL A 139 -0.96 0.85 -8.31
C VAL A 139 -0.63 0.37 -9.72
N PRO A 140 0.57 0.66 -10.29
CA PRO A 140 0.86 0.26 -11.66
C PRO A 140 0.94 -1.27 -11.81
N SER A 141 1.36 -1.99 -10.77
CA SER A 141 1.46 -3.45 -10.79
C SER A 141 0.08 -4.12 -10.70
N TYR A 142 -0.77 -3.68 -9.78
CA TYR A 142 -2.08 -4.32 -9.54
C TYR A 142 -3.19 -3.82 -10.47
N GLN A 143 -3.14 -2.55 -10.90
CA GLN A 143 -4.16 -1.92 -11.75
C GLN A 143 -3.52 -1.15 -12.92
N PRO A 144 -2.73 -1.81 -13.79
CA PRO A 144 -1.92 -1.14 -14.82
C PRO A 144 -2.73 -0.25 -15.75
N LEU A 145 -3.90 -0.71 -16.21
CA LEU A 145 -4.76 0.08 -17.12
C LEU A 145 -5.36 1.31 -16.43
N ARG A 146 -5.72 1.20 -15.15
CA ARG A 146 -6.27 2.33 -14.39
C ARG A 146 -5.18 3.32 -14.01
N ALA A 147 -3.99 2.84 -13.66
CA ALA A 147 -2.80 3.64 -13.42
C ALA A 147 -2.42 4.45 -14.68
N LEU A 148 -2.40 3.77 -15.84
CA LEU A 148 -2.13 4.40 -17.13
C LEU A 148 -3.19 5.45 -17.46
N SER A 149 -4.48 5.14 -17.30
CA SER A 149 -5.55 6.11 -17.51
C SER A 149 -5.35 7.35 -16.63
N LEU A 150 -5.03 7.16 -15.35
CA LEU A 150 -4.81 8.24 -14.40
C LEU A 150 -3.65 9.15 -14.83
N ILE A 151 -2.48 8.58 -15.18
CA ILE A 151 -1.33 9.38 -15.61
C ILE A 151 -1.52 10.01 -16.99
N SER A 152 -2.19 9.34 -17.94
CA SER A 152 -2.47 9.92 -19.26
C SER A 152 -3.44 11.11 -19.18
N HIS A 153 -4.49 11.03 -18.35
CA HIS A 153 -5.41 12.14 -18.14
C HIS A 153 -4.72 13.31 -17.45
N PHE A 154 -3.86 13.02 -16.48
CA PHE A 154 -3.03 14.02 -15.82
C PHE A 154 -2.13 14.78 -16.80
N LEU A 155 -1.31 14.04 -17.56
CA LEU A 155 -0.35 14.62 -18.51
C LEU A 155 -1.05 15.39 -19.63
N SER A 156 -2.25 14.97 -20.03
CA SER A 156 -3.05 15.65 -21.06
C SER A 156 -3.95 16.77 -20.53
N GLY A 157 -3.97 17.02 -19.22
CA GLY A 157 -4.86 18.00 -18.61
C GLY A 157 -6.36 17.67 -18.81
N LYS A 158 -6.70 16.41 -19.03
CA LYS A 158 -8.09 15.94 -19.19
C LYS A 158 -8.68 15.49 -17.85
N PRO A 159 -9.98 15.70 -17.58
CA PRO A 159 -10.62 15.16 -16.38
C PRO A 159 -10.63 13.62 -16.43
N LEU A 160 -10.55 12.97 -15.26
CA LEU A 160 -10.73 11.51 -15.17
C LEU A 160 -12.13 11.11 -15.66
N PRO A 161 -12.28 9.93 -16.30
CA PRO A 161 -13.57 9.47 -16.79
C PRO A 161 -14.57 9.28 -15.64
N TYR A 162 -15.73 9.93 -15.72
CA TYR A 162 -16.83 9.67 -14.81
C TYR A 162 -17.59 8.42 -15.24
N SER A 163 -18.00 7.61 -14.26
CA SER A 163 -18.94 6.51 -14.45
C SER A 163 -20.33 7.08 -14.74
N SER A 164 -20.61 7.37 -16.00
CA SER A 164 -21.98 7.29 -16.53
C SER A 164 -21.96 6.32 -17.71
N SER A 165 -22.81 5.29 -17.61
CA SER A 165 -23.09 4.18 -18.55
C SER A 165 -21.97 3.15 -18.79
N TYR A 166 -22.07 2.03 -18.08
CA TYR A 166 -22.04 0.71 -18.71
C TYR A 166 -23.49 0.27 -18.91
#